data_AF-A0A7G4RCK8-F1
#
_entry.id   AF-A0A7G4RCK8-F1
#
_cell.length_a   1.000
_cell.length_b   1.000
_cell.length_c   1.000
_cell.angle_alpha   90.00
_cell.angle_beta   90.00
_cell.angle_gamma   90.00
#
_symmetry.space_group_name_H-M   'P 1'
#
loop_
_entity.id
_entity.type
_entity.pdbx_description
1 polymer ?
#
loop_
_entity_poly.entity_id
_entity_poly.type
_entity_poly.pdbx_seq_one_letter_code
_entity_poly.pdbx_strand_id
1 'polypeptide(L)'
;MVGFKANPNFGTLEIRVCDGTATLAETLALVALIHALAHWFANNGSWLEAVAYPPYGLSRENKWRAIRHGLDAELVMNTDGKTKLMRDDLREWFEKLKPYIEQLNYHTYFSTLEAIMDAGTNSERQRKVFAYNNSFTEVVKHNISEFLLQVPLYRRELAIT
;
A
#
# COMPACT_ATOMS: atom_id res chain seq x y z
N MET A 1 -3.17 -11.70 -14.75
CA MET A 1 -2.34 -12.04 -13.57
C MET A 1 -3.14 -11.66 -12.34
N VAL A 2 -3.77 -12.63 -11.67
CA VAL A 2 -4.72 -12.36 -10.59
C VAL A 2 -3.94 -12.27 -9.28
N GLY A 3 -3.93 -11.09 -8.66
CA GLY A 3 -3.35 -10.85 -7.33
C GLY A 3 -4.25 -11.26 -6.18
N PHE A 4 -5.32 -12.00 -6.49
CA PHE A 4 -6.42 -12.34 -5.59
C PHE A 4 -6.79 -13.80 -5.82
N LYS A 5 -7.11 -14.54 -4.76
CA LYS A 5 -7.56 -15.93 -4.86
C LYS A 5 -8.74 -16.18 -3.93
N ALA A 6 -9.88 -16.59 -4.50
CA ALA A 6 -10.99 -17.05 -3.69
C ALA A 6 -10.66 -18.43 -3.10
N ASN A 7 -10.95 -18.61 -1.81
CA ASN A 7 -10.79 -19.86 -1.10
C ASN A 7 -12.14 -20.30 -0.50
N PRO A 8 -12.93 -21.09 -1.25
CA PRO A 8 -14.29 -21.48 -0.84
C PRO A 8 -14.33 -22.24 0.48
N ASN A 9 -13.30 -23.03 0.79
CA ASN A 9 -13.25 -23.86 2.00
C ASN A 9 -13.20 -23.02 3.28
N PHE A 10 -12.64 -21.81 3.21
CA PHE A 10 -12.58 -20.88 4.34
C PHE A 10 -13.53 -19.69 4.19
N GLY A 11 -14.23 -19.56 3.06
CA GLY A 11 -15.06 -18.40 2.75
C GLY A 11 -14.24 -17.09 2.65
N THR A 12 -12.98 -17.17 2.22
CA THR A 12 -12.06 -16.03 2.20
C THR A 12 -11.64 -15.62 0.79
N LEU A 13 -11.23 -14.36 0.66
CA LEU A 13 -10.51 -13.83 -0.50
C LEU A 13 -9.07 -13.51 -0.08
N GLU A 14 -8.11 -14.25 -0.61
CA GLU A 14 -6.69 -14.06 -0.33
C GLU A 14 -6.09 -12.99 -1.23
N ILE A 15 -5.61 -11.88 -0.65
CA ILE A 15 -4.90 -10.82 -1.37
C ILE A 15 -3.40 -11.12 -1.35
N ARG A 16 -2.78 -11.24 -2.53
CA ARG A 16 -1.40 -11.72 -2.72
C ARG A 16 -0.58 -10.77 -3.60
N VAL A 17 -0.78 -9.46 -3.41
CA VAL A 17 -0.07 -8.41 -4.16
C VAL A 17 1.01 -7.70 -3.36
N CYS A 18 0.96 -7.78 -2.03
CA CYS A 18 1.89 -7.07 -1.16
C CYS A 18 3.21 -7.83 -1.01
N ASP A 19 4.31 -7.09 -1.05
CA ASP A 19 5.62 -7.55 -0.56
C ASP A 19 5.67 -7.46 0.97
N GLY A 20 6.69 -8.08 1.58
CA GLY A 20 6.96 -7.92 3.00
C GLY A 20 7.45 -6.50 3.34
N THR A 21 6.88 -5.88 4.37
CA THR A 21 7.36 -4.60 4.91
C THR A 21 8.47 -4.84 5.95
N ALA A 22 9.25 -3.81 6.24
CA ALA A 22 10.35 -3.92 7.20
C ALA A 22 9.87 -3.94 8.66
N THR A 23 8.69 -3.37 8.94
CA THR A 23 8.11 -3.31 10.29
C THR A 23 6.74 -3.99 10.37
N LEU A 24 6.36 -4.46 11.56
CA LEU A 24 5.01 -4.98 11.79
C LEU A 24 3.97 -3.86 11.74
N ALA A 25 4.34 -2.64 12.16
CA ALA A 25 3.47 -1.47 12.08
C ALA A 25 3.02 -1.19 10.63
N GLU A 26 3.96 -1.19 9.67
CA GLU A 26 3.64 -1.03 8.24
C GLU A 26 2.81 -2.21 7.71
N THR A 27 3.09 -3.44 8.15
CA THR A 27 2.28 -4.63 7.77
C THR A 27 0.84 -4.47 8.26
N LEU A 28 0.64 -4.15 9.53
CA LEU A 28 -0.68 -3.97 10.13
C LEU A 28 -1.43 -2.80 9.48
N ALA A 29 -0.72 -1.73 9.10
CA ALA A 29 -1.30 -0.61 8.36
C ALA A 29 -1.88 -1.04 7.00
N LEU A 30 -1.16 -1.87 6.24
CA LEU A 30 -1.67 -2.43 4.98
C LEU A 30 -2.84 -3.39 5.19
N VAL A 31 -2.78 -4.23 6.24
CA VAL A 31 -3.87 -5.13 6.62
C VAL A 31 -5.13 -4.33 6.97
N ALA A 32 -5.00 -3.27 7.76
CA ALA A 32 -6.11 -2.40 8.14
C ALA A 32 -6.76 -1.72 6.93
N LEU A 33 -5.95 -1.25 5.96
CA LEU A 33 -6.46 -0.69 4.70
C LEU A 33 -7.26 -1.73 3.91
N ILE A 34 -6.69 -2.92 3.72
CA ILE A 34 -7.36 -4.03 3.02
C ILE A 34 -8.67 -4.39 3.71
N HIS A 35 -8.67 -4.47 5.04
CA HIS A 35 -9.85 -4.83 5.82
C HIS A 35 -10.94 -3.77 5.75
N ALA A 36 -10.58 -2.48 5.86
CA ALA A 36 -11.51 -1.37 5.70
C ALA A 36 -12.10 -1.32 4.28
N LEU A 37 -11.29 -1.56 3.24
CA LEU A 37 -11.79 -1.69 1.86
C LEU A 37 -12.77 -2.86 1.72
N ALA A 38 -12.48 -4.01 2.32
CA ALA A 38 -13.39 -5.15 2.29
C ALA A 38 -14.75 -4.82 2.92
N HIS A 39 -14.75 -4.14 4.07
CA HIS A 39 -15.99 -3.66 4.69
C HIS A 39 -16.72 -2.63 3.83
N TRP A 40 -16.00 -1.71 3.19
CA TRP A 40 -16.59 -0.74 2.27
C TRP A 40 -17.27 -1.44 1.10
N PHE A 41 -16.60 -2.36 0.42
CA PHE A 41 -17.18 -3.11 -0.71
C PHE A 41 -18.33 -4.01 -0.28
N ALA A 42 -18.28 -4.62 0.90
CA ALA A 42 -19.38 -5.43 1.43
C ALA A 42 -20.66 -4.60 1.63
N ASN A 43 -20.53 -3.37 2.13
CA ASN A 43 -21.67 -2.47 2.35
C ASN A 43 -22.12 -1.72 1.08
N ASN A 44 -21.26 -1.65 0.06
CA ASN A 44 -21.50 -0.92 -1.17
C ASN A 44 -21.55 -1.86 -2.38
N GLY A 45 -22.11 -3.06 -2.24
CA GLY A 45 -22.18 -4.05 -3.32
C GLY A 45 -22.85 -3.53 -4.60
N SER A 46 -23.90 -2.70 -4.47
CA SER A 46 -24.58 -2.07 -5.61
C SER A 46 -23.71 -1.06 -6.37
N TRP A 47 -22.66 -0.52 -5.75
CA TRP A 47 -21.68 0.32 -6.45
C TRP A 47 -20.98 -0.46 -7.56
N LEU A 48 -20.72 -1.76 -7.37
CA LEU A 48 -20.10 -2.61 -8.39
C LEU A 48 -21.02 -2.80 -9.60
N GLU A 49 -22.33 -2.71 -9.42
CA GLU A 49 -23.31 -2.76 -10.53
C GLU A 49 -23.33 -1.44 -11.33
N ALA A 50 -23.01 -0.33 -10.67
CA ALA A 50 -22.99 1.01 -11.28
C ALA A 50 -21.66 1.36 -11.98
N VAL A 51 -20.59 0.60 -11.72
CA VAL A 51 -19.25 0.86 -12.28
C VAL A 51 -18.88 -0.22 -13.28
N ALA A 52 -18.65 0.20 -14.52
CA ALA A 52 -18.16 -0.71 -15.55
C ALA A 52 -16.80 -1.30 -15.15
N TYR A 53 -16.62 -2.60 -15.36
CA TYR A 53 -15.33 -3.23 -15.18
C TYR A 53 -14.27 -2.51 -16.04
N PRO A 54 -13.15 -2.07 -15.45
CA PRO A 54 -12.10 -1.44 -16.22
C PRO A 54 -11.60 -2.43 -17.28
N PRO A 55 -11.29 -1.97 -18.51
CA PRO A 55 -10.68 -2.83 -19.52
C PRO A 55 -9.43 -3.50 -18.96
N TYR A 56 -9.25 -4.80 -19.24
CA TYR A 56 -8.14 -5.58 -18.69
C TYR A 56 -6.76 -4.94 -18.95
N GLY A 57 -6.59 -4.31 -20.12
CA GLY A 57 -5.37 -3.57 -20.47
C GLY A 57 -5.07 -2.42 -19.50
N LEU A 58 -6.10 -1.67 -19.08
CA LEU A 58 -5.96 -0.54 -18.17
C LEU A 58 -5.57 -1.01 -16.76
N SER A 59 -6.17 -2.09 -16.25
CA SER A 59 -5.76 -2.66 -14.96
C SER A 59 -4.30 -3.15 -14.98
N ARG A 60 -3.85 -3.73 -16.09
CA ARG A 60 -2.45 -4.14 -16.26
C ARG A 60 -1.50 -2.95 -16.33
N GLU A 61 -1.88 -1.90 -17.03
CA GLU A 61 -1.12 -0.66 -17.13
C GLU A 61 -0.95 -0.02 -15.75
N ASN A 62 -2.03 0.20 -15.02
CA ASN A 62 -1.97 0.77 -13.66
C ASN A 62 -1.14 -0.09 -12.71
N LYS A 63 -1.23 -1.42 -12.83
CA LYS A 63 -0.35 -2.31 -12.05
C LYS A 63 1.12 -2.08 -12.39
N TRP A 64 1.48 -1.99 -13.67
CA TRP A 64 2.86 -1.73 -14.08
C TRP A 64 3.34 -0.37 -13.56
N ARG A 65 2.52 0.68 -13.67
CA ARG A 65 2.84 2.02 -13.16
C ARG A 65 3.08 2.02 -11.67
N ALA A 66 2.21 1.37 -10.89
CA ALA A 66 2.37 1.23 -9.44
C ALA A 66 3.67 0.48 -9.08
N ILE A 67 4.00 -0.60 -9.80
CA ILE A 67 5.26 -1.33 -9.59
C ILE A 67 6.48 -0.45 -9.91
N ARG A 68 6.42 0.32 -11.00
CA ARG A 68 7.57 1.08 -11.51
C ARG A 68 7.81 2.40 -10.77
N HIS A 69 6.74 3.08 -10.38
CA HIS A 69 6.75 4.44 -9.84
C HIS A 69 6.28 4.53 -8.39
N GLY A 70 5.78 3.42 -7.81
CA GLY A 70 5.31 3.39 -6.43
C GLY A 70 4.16 4.39 -6.22
N LEU A 71 4.23 5.13 -5.11
CA LEU A 71 3.23 6.13 -4.74
C LEU A 71 3.20 7.34 -5.70
N ASP A 72 4.27 7.56 -6.48
CA ASP A 72 4.34 8.66 -7.45
C ASP A 72 3.80 8.25 -8.84
N ALA A 73 3.11 7.10 -8.92
CA ALA A 73 2.48 6.63 -10.15
C ALA A 73 1.28 7.50 -10.54
N GLU A 74 1.18 7.85 -11.83
CA GLU A 74 -0.02 8.42 -12.43
C GLU A 74 -0.92 7.31 -12.97
N LEU A 75 -2.00 6.99 -12.25
CA LEU A 75 -2.98 5.98 -12.61
C LEU A 75 -3.89 6.47 -13.72
N VAL A 76 -4.11 5.65 -14.74
CA VAL A 76 -5.09 5.87 -15.80
C VAL A 76 -6.49 5.58 -15.24
N MET A 77 -7.38 6.56 -15.25
CA MET A 77 -8.69 6.51 -14.59
C MET A 77 -9.82 6.10 -15.53
N ASN A 78 -9.65 6.31 -16.84
CA ASN A 78 -10.66 6.00 -17.85
C ASN A 78 -10.01 5.71 -19.21
N THR A 79 -10.84 5.33 -20.18
CA THR A 79 -10.41 5.04 -21.56
C THR A 79 -10.01 6.29 -22.35
N ASP A 80 -10.37 7.48 -21.88
CA ASP A 80 -10.01 8.76 -22.50
C ASP A 80 -8.59 9.23 -22.12
N GLY A 81 -7.88 8.45 -21.31
CA GLY A 81 -6.51 8.73 -20.91
C GLY A 81 -6.38 9.72 -19.75
N LYS A 82 -7.48 10.05 -19.04
CA LYS A 82 -7.41 10.87 -17.83
C LYS A 82 -6.55 10.16 -16.78
N THR A 83 -5.56 10.86 -16.22
CA THR A 83 -4.70 10.33 -15.17
C THR A 83 -4.99 10.95 -13.81
N LYS A 84 -4.51 10.29 -12.75
CA LYS A 84 -4.53 10.77 -11.37
C LYS A 84 -3.33 10.25 -10.61
N LEU A 85 -2.72 11.09 -9.77
CA LEU A 85 -1.63 10.65 -8.91
C LEU A 85 -2.15 9.63 -7.88
N MET A 86 -1.42 8.53 -7.68
CA MET A 86 -1.80 7.46 -6.76
C MET A 86 -1.99 7.96 -5.32
N ARG A 87 -1.18 8.93 -4.87
CA ARG A 87 -1.34 9.59 -3.56
C ARG A 87 -2.69 10.28 -3.42
N ASP A 88 -3.14 10.97 -4.46
CA ASP A 88 -4.40 11.70 -4.42
C ASP A 88 -5.59 10.74 -4.47
N ASP A 89 -5.49 9.66 -5.25
CA ASP A 89 -6.48 8.58 -5.23
C ASP A 89 -6.57 7.92 -3.84
N LEU A 90 -5.44 7.62 -3.21
CA LEU A 90 -5.39 7.04 -1.86
C LEU A 90 -6.01 7.97 -0.81
N ARG A 91 -5.74 9.29 -0.87
CA ARG A 91 -6.36 10.26 0.05
C ARG A 91 -7.88 10.27 -0.09
N GLU A 92 -8.40 10.26 -1.32
CA GLU A 92 -9.85 10.16 -1.53
C GLU A 92 -10.44 8.85 -0.99
N TRP A 93 -9.69 7.74 -1.09
CA TRP A 93 -10.10 6.48 -0.47
C TRP A 93 -10.07 6.57 1.06
N PHE A 94 -9.06 7.17 1.67
CA PHE A 94 -9.00 7.32 3.12
C PHE A 94 -10.19 8.14 3.64
N GLU A 95 -10.58 9.18 2.92
CA GLU A 95 -11.80 9.95 3.22
C GLU A 95 -13.07 9.08 3.17
N LYS A 96 -13.22 8.26 2.12
CA LYS A 96 -14.36 7.31 2.01
C LYS A 96 -14.37 6.25 3.11
N LEU A 97 -13.20 5.90 3.64
CA LEU A 97 -13.04 4.85 4.65
C LEU A 97 -13.19 5.36 6.08
N LYS A 98 -13.28 6.68 6.32
CA LYS A 98 -13.44 7.27 7.67
C LYS A 98 -14.46 6.58 8.57
N PRO A 99 -15.69 6.25 8.13
CA PRO A 99 -16.65 5.56 8.99
C PRO A 99 -16.15 4.21 9.51
N TYR A 100 -15.39 3.47 8.69
CA TYR A 100 -14.82 2.17 9.05
C TYR A 100 -13.58 2.31 9.92
N ILE A 101 -12.79 3.36 9.70
CA ILE A 101 -11.64 3.70 10.55
C ILE A 101 -12.12 3.95 11.98
N GLU A 102 -13.18 4.72 12.15
CA GLU A 102 -13.80 5.00 13.45
C GLU A 102 -14.41 3.74 14.06
N GLN A 103 -15.26 3.03 13.31
CA GLN A 103 -15.96 1.84 13.79
C GLN A 103 -15.00 0.73 14.25
N LEU A 104 -13.86 0.54 13.56
CA LEU A 104 -12.88 -0.51 13.84
C LEU A 104 -11.73 -0.03 14.74
N ASN A 105 -11.71 1.25 15.13
CA ASN A 105 -10.64 1.89 15.88
C ASN A 105 -9.26 1.76 15.19
N TYR A 106 -9.21 2.04 13.88
CA TYR A 106 -8.01 1.89 13.04
C TYR A 106 -7.22 3.19 12.82
N HIS A 107 -7.49 4.23 13.61
CA HIS A 107 -6.85 5.54 13.48
C HIS A 107 -5.31 5.45 13.41
N THR A 108 -4.68 4.72 14.34
CA THR A 108 -3.22 4.55 14.38
C THR A 108 -2.64 3.89 13.12
N TYR A 109 -3.37 2.93 12.54
CA TYR A 109 -2.96 2.26 11.31
C TYR A 109 -3.02 3.20 10.12
N PHE A 110 -4.07 4.02 10.02
CA PHE A 110 -4.22 5.00 8.94
C PHE A 110 -3.22 6.17 9.09
N SER A 111 -2.93 6.62 10.31
CA SER A 111 -1.83 7.57 10.54
C SER A 111 -0.47 6.99 10.10
N THR A 112 -0.27 5.67 10.25
CA THR A 112 0.94 5.00 9.72
C THR A 112 0.97 5.02 8.20
N LEU A 113 -0.16 4.78 7.52
CA LEU A 113 -0.25 4.90 6.06
C LEU A 113 0.04 6.33 5.59
N GLU A 114 -0.51 7.34 6.26
CA GLU A 114 -0.23 8.75 5.96
C GLU A 114 1.25 9.08 6.13
N ALA A 115 1.89 8.62 7.22
CA ALA A 115 3.32 8.79 7.41
C ALA A 115 4.15 8.11 6.30
N ILE A 116 3.75 6.92 5.82
CA ILE A 116 4.39 6.26 4.68
C ILE A 116 4.20 7.09 3.40
N MET A 117 3.02 7.67 3.19
CA MET A 117 2.81 8.56 2.06
C MET A 117 3.73 9.78 2.17
N ASP A 118 3.82 10.46 3.30
CA ASP A 118 4.57 11.70 3.36
C ASP A 118 6.09 11.50 3.39
N ALA A 119 6.58 10.44 4.05
CA ALA A 119 8.01 10.23 4.28
C ALA A 119 8.65 9.18 3.33
N GLY A 120 7.83 8.34 2.69
CA GLY A 120 8.23 7.35 1.68
C GLY A 120 8.04 5.88 2.13
N THR A 121 7.98 5.00 1.15
CA THR A 121 7.84 3.55 1.34
C THR A 121 9.14 2.88 1.82
N ASN A 122 9.03 1.65 2.33
CA ASN A 122 10.17 0.77 2.59
C ASN A 122 11.14 0.69 1.38
N SER A 123 10.59 0.54 0.16
CA SER A 123 11.40 0.49 -1.06
C SER A 123 12.20 1.77 -1.30
N GLU A 124 11.65 2.95 -0.97
CA GLU A 124 12.33 4.22 -1.11
C GLU A 124 13.47 4.37 -0.09
N ARG A 125 13.24 3.93 1.15
CA ARG A 125 14.28 3.94 2.19
C ARG A 125 15.44 3.01 1.81
N GLN A 126 15.14 1.79 1.34
CA GLN A 126 16.16 0.86 0.84
C GLN A 126 16.95 1.45 -0.33
N ARG A 127 16.29 2.11 -1.30
CA ARG A 127 16.98 2.79 -2.40
C ARG A 127 17.90 3.91 -1.91
N LYS A 128 17.49 4.69 -0.92
CA LYS A 128 18.32 5.74 -0.30
C LYS A 128 19.56 5.15 0.39
N VAL A 129 19.40 4.04 1.12
CA VAL A 129 20.53 3.34 1.77
C VAL A 129 21.51 2.79 0.74
N PHE A 130 21.01 2.18 -0.33
CA PHE A 130 21.85 1.67 -1.41
C PHE A 130 22.57 2.80 -2.15
N ALA A 131 21.86 3.86 -2.51
CA ALA A 131 22.44 5.00 -3.24
C ALA A 131 23.59 5.66 -2.47
N TYR A 132 23.53 5.69 -1.14
CA TYR A 132 24.60 6.22 -0.31
C TYR A 132 25.77 5.23 -0.15
N ASN A 133 25.47 3.98 0.23
CA ASN A 133 26.51 3.03 0.67
C ASN A 133 27.05 2.16 -0.47
N ASN A 134 26.35 2.11 -1.60
CA ASN A 134 26.59 1.20 -2.72
C ASN A 134 26.74 -0.28 -2.26
N SER A 135 25.91 -0.69 -1.28
CA SER A 135 26.03 -1.99 -0.61
C SER A 135 24.67 -2.55 -0.25
N PHE A 136 24.37 -3.76 -0.75
CA PHE A 136 23.18 -4.51 -0.36
C PHE A 136 23.25 -5.01 1.09
N THR A 137 24.45 -5.27 1.61
CA THR A 137 24.62 -5.64 3.03
C THR A 137 24.11 -4.54 3.95
N GLU A 138 24.36 -3.27 3.63
CA GLU A 138 23.86 -2.14 4.41
C GLU A 138 22.34 -1.97 4.28
N VAL A 139 21.75 -2.31 3.13
CA VAL A 139 20.29 -2.36 2.97
C VAL A 139 19.67 -3.43 3.87
N VAL A 140 20.27 -4.62 3.93
CA VAL A 140 19.79 -5.70 4.80
C VAL A 140 19.90 -5.31 6.27
N LYS A 141 21.04 -4.76 6.70
CA LYS A 141 21.21 -4.26 8.08
C LYS A 141 20.21 -3.17 8.45
N HIS A 142 19.90 -2.28 7.51
CA HIS A 142 18.89 -1.26 7.69
C HIS A 142 17.50 -1.88 7.91
N ASN A 143 17.07 -2.82 7.06
CA ASN A 143 15.79 -3.52 7.24
C ASN A 143 15.73 -4.30 8.56
N ILE A 144 16.84 -4.94 8.98
CA ILE A 144 16.93 -5.61 10.29
C ILE A 144 16.75 -4.59 11.42
N SER A 145 17.38 -3.41 11.31
CA SER A 145 17.26 -2.35 12.32
C SER A 145 15.82 -1.81 12.40
N GLU A 146 15.16 -1.56 11.27
CA GLU A 146 13.74 -1.20 11.23
C GLU A 146 12.87 -2.26 11.91
N PHE A 147 13.12 -3.54 11.60
CA PHE A 147 12.38 -4.65 12.21
C PHE A 147 12.62 -4.74 13.72
N LEU A 148 13.86 -4.69 14.19
CA LEU A 148 14.15 -4.79 15.62
C LEU A 148 13.58 -3.61 16.42
N LEU A 149 13.61 -2.41 15.85
CA LEU A 149 13.08 -1.20 16.48
C LEU A 149 11.56 -1.05 16.28
N GLN A 150 10.96 -1.82 15.36
CA GLN A 150 9.55 -1.73 14.97
C GLN A 150 9.11 -0.33 14.53
N VAL A 151 10.05 0.45 13.98
CA VAL A 151 9.79 1.80 13.46
C VAL A 151 10.52 2.00 12.14
N PRO A 152 9.88 2.66 11.15
CA PRO A 152 10.58 3.08 9.95
C PRO A 152 11.67 4.11 10.25
N LEU A 153 12.86 3.89 9.70
CA LEU A 153 14.03 4.74 9.84
C LEU A 153 14.19 5.63 8.61
N TYR A 154 13.47 6.75 8.61
CA TYR A 154 13.52 7.75 7.54
C TYR A 154 14.80 8.59 7.54
N ARG A 155 15.41 8.77 8.72
CA ARG A 155 16.68 9.47 8.91
C ARG A 155 17.72 8.53 9.48
N ARG A 156 18.97 8.87 9.22
CA ARG A 156 20.17 8.03 9.33
C ARG A 156 20.70 7.87 10.76
N GLU A 157 19.85 7.79 11.77
CA GLU A 157 20.33 7.94 13.15
C GLU A 157 20.62 6.64 13.90
N LEU A 158 20.20 5.47 13.40
CA LEU A 158 20.37 4.22 14.15
C LEU A 158 20.63 3.03 13.22
N ALA A 159 21.79 2.99 12.56
CA ALA A 159 22.34 1.69 12.17
C ALA A 159 23.05 1.14 13.40
N ILE A 160 22.52 0.07 14.00
CA ILE A 160 23.17 -0.63 15.10
C ILE A 160 24.47 -1.22 14.55
N THR A 161 25.61 -0.69 15.01
CA THR A 161 26.96 -1.23 14.78
C THR A 161 27.11 -2.63 15.34
#